data_AF-A0A3B9NF63-F1
#
_entry.id   AF-A0A3B9NF63-F1
#
_cell.length_a   1.000
_cell.length_b   1.000
_cell.length_c   1.000
_cell.angle_alpha   90.00
_cell.angle_beta   90.00
_cell.angle_gamma   90.00
#
_symmetry.space_group_name_H-M   'P 1'
#
loop_
_entity.id
_entity.type
_entity.pdbx_description
1 polymer ?
#
loop_
_entity_poly.entity_id
_entity_poly.type
_entity_poly.pdbx_seq_one_letter_code
_entity_poly.pdbx_strand_id
1 'polypeptide(L)'
;FDNKGIEDPRADKLLPWAEYGYPKKMIRSKGVDMQSTIRMNSGPIASSYNDKDVAIQSNGRTVNPHSWYINSANTARWGDTVYVSIKSSSKGYDSDVSDTYRWKDGTVAASGTFYSRPDAPTHLVAYPEMCFIKAEVLFNKGDKAGAFNAYKEGIKAHIDLMNIKLGSYADASPSKSPMTQAKIDNFLNKGIGTAGDITLAKIMTQKFIALSFSQQNWNDMRRYDFSSSVYPGWSVPYEYTVTAAAQTKIPQGKQFRRVRQVSHEINYNSDNLKASHPNALNDDIWSFPVWWSTKE
;
A
#
# COMPACT_ATOMS: atom_id res chain seq x y z
N PHE A 1 11.23 -1.74 10.01
CA PHE A 1 12.30 -1.93 9.03
C PHE A 1 13.68 -2.17 9.65
N ASP A 2 14.03 -1.62 10.82
CA ASP A 2 15.29 -2.00 11.51
C ASP A 2 15.09 -2.49 12.97
N ASN A 3 13.86 -2.90 13.36
CA ASN A 3 13.49 -3.30 14.72
C ASN A 3 13.86 -2.31 15.85
N LYS A 4 14.09 -1.04 15.51
CA LYS A 4 14.46 0.03 16.47
C LYS A 4 13.32 0.48 17.39
N GLY A 5 12.11 -0.08 17.23
CA GLY A 5 10.91 0.36 17.97
C GLY A 5 10.44 1.78 17.65
N ILE A 6 11.02 2.45 16.65
CA ILE A 6 10.63 3.79 16.21
C ILE A 6 9.73 3.66 14.99
N GLU A 7 8.51 4.16 15.11
CA GLU A 7 7.52 4.14 14.04
C GLU A 7 7.66 5.35 13.12
N ASP A 8 7.47 5.14 11.82
CA ASP A 8 7.35 6.20 10.83
C ASP A 8 6.04 6.98 11.07
N PRO A 9 6.08 8.32 11.26
CA PRO A 9 4.89 9.11 11.56
C PRO A 9 3.83 9.06 10.45
N ARG A 10 4.20 8.65 9.22
CA ARG A 10 3.26 8.47 8.10
C ARG A 10 2.43 7.20 8.22
N ALA A 11 2.82 6.24 9.06
CA ALA A 11 2.09 4.97 9.23
C ALA A 11 0.63 5.20 9.59
N ASP A 12 0.36 6.15 10.49
CA ASP A 12 -1.01 6.51 10.91
C ASP A 12 -1.84 7.09 9.76
N LYS A 13 -1.19 7.60 8.70
CA LYS A 13 -1.84 8.26 7.55
C LYS A 13 -2.00 7.33 6.36
N LEU A 14 -1.10 6.36 6.21
CA LEU A 14 -1.04 5.43 5.08
C LEU A 14 -1.73 4.08 5.37
N LEU A 15 -2.05 3.80 6.64
CA LEU A 15 -2.83 2.63 7.04
C LEU A 15 -4.21 3.07 7.54
N PRO A 16 -5.27 2.33 7.20
CA PRO A 16 -6.62 2.68 7.62
C PRO A 16 -6.89 2.32 9.09
N TRP A 17 -7.87 3.01 9.67
CA TRP A 17 -8.31 2.87 11.05
C TRP A 17 -9.81 2.67 11.14
N ALA A 18 -10.25 1.99 12.19
CA ALA A 18 -11.66 1.86 12.56
C ALA A 18 -11.84 1.92 14.08
N GLU A 19 -13.05 2.19 14.55
CA GLU A 19 -13.39 2.22 15.97
C GLU A 19 -13.79 0.83 16.47
N TYR A 20 -13.18 0.40 17.58
CA TYR A 20 -13.47 -0.87 18.24
C TYR A 20 -13.74 -0.69 19.72
N GLY A 21 -14.49 -1.64 20.30
CA GLY A 21 -14.72 -1.75 21.74
C GLY A 21 -15.71 -0.74 22.31
N TYR A 22 -15.94 -0.84 23.62
CA TYR A 22 -16.74 0.09 24.41
C TYR A 22 -15.99 0.42 25.72
N PRO A 23 -15.51 1.66 25.93
CA PRO A 23 -15.62 2.82 25.04
C PRO A 23 -14.88 2.62 23.70
N LYS A 24 -15.40 3.24 22.63
CA LYS A 24 -14.84 3.14 21.27
C LYS A 24 -13.41 3.71 21.23
N LYS A 25 -12.51 3.00 20.57
CA LYS A 25 -11.12 3.41 20.34
C LYS A 25 -10.71 3.17 18.89
N MET A 26 -9.98 4.10 18.32
CA MET A 26 -9.39 3.94 16.98
C MET A 26 -8.30 2.87 17.01
N ILE A 27 -8.46 1.82 16.20
CA ILE A 27 -7.48 0.76 15.99
C ILE A 27 -7.06 0.75 14.52
N ARG A 28 -5.74 0.73 14.30
CA ARG A 28 -5.13 0.67 12.97
C ARG A 28 -5.17 -0.76 12.43
N SER A 29 -5.38 -0.90 11.13
CA SER A 29 -5.33 -2.20 10.46
C SER A 29 -4.03 -2.94 10.73
N LYS A 30 -4.13 -4.27 10.81
CA LYS A 30 -2.97 -5.17 10.70
C LYS A 30 -2.66 -5.47 9.24
N GLY A 31 -1.41 -5.87 8.96
CA GLY A 31 -0.97 -6.25 7.63
C GLY A 31 -1.58 -7.58 7.21
N VAL A 32 -2.02 -7.68 5.95
CA VAL A 32 -2.59 -8.90 5.37
C VAL A 32 -1.46 -9.81 4.92
N ASP A 33 -1.52 -11.09 5.31
CA ASP A 33 -0.60 -12.11 4.84
C ASP A 33 -0.97 -12.54 3.41
N MET A 34 0.00 -12.44 2.51
CA MET A 34 -0.13 -12.78 1.08
C MET A 34 0.71 -14.02 0.70
N GLN A 35 1.52 -14.54 1.63
CA GLN A 35 2.51 -15.59 1.35
C GLN A 35 2.12 -16.95 1.93
N SER A 36 1.20 -17.00 2.89
CA SER A 36 0.60 -18.26 3.30
C SER A 36 -0.58 -18.66 2.41
N THR A 37 -1.10 -19.86 2.66
CA THR A 37 -2.29 -20.41 2.01
C THR A 37 -3.59 -19.69 2.39
N ILE A 38 -3.54 -18.63 3.22
CA ILE A 38 -4.72 -18.01 3.83
C ILE A 38 -5.75 -17.55 2.80
N ARG A 39 -5.31 -17.00 1.66
CA ARG A 39 -6.23 -16.52 0.60
C ARG A 39 -6.81 -17.62 -0.26
N MET A 40 -6.17 -18.79 -0.31
CA MET A 40 -6.76 -20.01 -0.84
C MET A 40 -7.75 -20.66 0.15
N ASN A 41 -7.64 -20.33 1.44
CA ASN A 41 -8.49 -20.83 2.52
C ASN A 41 -9.57 -19.82 2.95
N SER A 42 -10.07 -19.05 1.98
CA SER A 42 -11.17 -18.07 2.15
C SER A 42 -10.89 -16.97 3.17
N GLY A 43 -9.64 -16.49 3.30
CA GLY A 43 -9.29 -15.41 4.21
C GLY A 43 -8.31 -14.38 3.63
N PRO A 44 -8.08 -13.25 4.31
CA PRO A 44 -8.93 -12.73 5.37
C PRO A 44 -10.31 -12.32 4.83
N ILE A 45 -11.34 -12.45 5.66
CA ILE A 45 -12.71 -12.03 5.31
C ILE A 45 -12.95 -10.61 5.81
N ALA A 46 -13.59 -9.78 4.97
CA ALA A 46 -14.00 -8.44 5.37
C ALA A 46 -14.95 -8.48 6.59
N SER A 47 -14.66 -7.65 7.58
CA SER A 47 -15.45 -7.58 8.80
C SER A 47 -16.80 -6.91 8.61
N SER A 48 -17.75 -7.33 9.41
CA SER A 48 -19.09 -6.76 9.58
C SER A 48 -19.21 -6.20 11.00
N TYR A 49 -20.25 -5.39 11.23
CA TYR A 49 -20.52 -4.78 12.51
C TYR A 49 -21.99 -4.91 12.86
N ASN A 50 -22.30 -5.29 14.11
CA ASN A 50 -23.66 -5.23 14.61
C ASN A 50 -23.93 -3.81 15.11
N ASP A 51 -24.55 -2.97 14.30
CA ASP A 51 -24.88 -1.58 14.61
C ASP A 51 -26.17 -1.43 15.45
N LYS A 52 -26.79 -2.53 15.86
CA LYS A 52 -28.03 -2.54 16.64
C LYS A 52 -27.75 -2.59 18.14
N ASP A 53 -28.69 -2.09 18.93
CA ASP A 53 -28.72 -2.21 20.40
C ASP A 53 -29.08 -3.63 20.89
N VAL A 54 -29.36 -4.56 19.98
CA VAL A 54 -29.73 -5.95 20.30
C VAL A 54 -28.76 -6.96 19.68
N ALA A 55 -28.61 -8.10 20.34
CA ALA A 55 -27.81 -9.19 19.80
C ALA A 55 -28.45 -9.76 18.53
N ILE A 56 -27.62 -10.18 17.58
CA ILE A 56 -28.06 -10.80 16.32
C ILE A 56 -27.50 -12.22 16.21
N GLN A 57 -28.17 -13.06 15.42
CA GLN A 57 -27.64 -14.38 15.04
C GLN A 57 -26.87 -14.27 13.72
N SER A 58 -25.66 -14.81 13.66
CA SER A 58 -24.88 -14.94 12.43
C SER A 58 -24.17 -16.28 12.44
N ASN A 59 -24.41 -17.13 11.44
CA ASN A 59 -23.73 -18.42 11.27
C ASN A 59 -23.71 -19.30 12.55
N GLY A 60 -24.85 -19.38 13.25
CA GLY A 60 -25.00 -20.21 14.44
C GLY A 60 -24.38 -19.65 15.73
N ARG A 61 -23.96 -18.37 15.74
CA ARG A 61 -23.52 -17.67 16.96
C ARG A 61 -24.29 -16.39 17.22
N THR A 62 -24.44 -16.08 18.51
CA THR A 62 -24.88 -14.77 18.97
C THR A 62 -23.75 -13.75 18.83
N VAL A 63 -24.01 -12.66 18.12
CA VAL A 63 -23.13 -11.50 18.00
C VAL A 63 -23.71 -10.37 18.86
N ASN A 64 -22.91 -9.87 19.78
CA ASN A 64 -23.35 -8.84 20.72
C ASN A 64 -23.68 -7.51 20.01
N PRO A 65 -24.54 -6.67 20.59
CA PRO A 65 -24.71 -5.27 20.17
C PRO A 65 -23.37 -4.55 20.00
N HIS A 66 -23.28 -3.63 19.05
CA HIS A 66 -22.13 -2.74 18.84
C HIS A 66 -20.77 -3.44 18.72
N SER A 67 -20.74 -4.65 18.13
CA SER A 67 -19.53 -5.47 18.05
C SER A 67 -19.17 -5.86 16.62
N TRP A 68 -17.86 -5.93 16.37
CA TRP A 68 -17.31 -6.41 15.11
C TRP A 68 -17.36 -7.94 15.03
N TYR A 69 -17.70 -8.46 13.86
CA TYR A 69 -17.77 -9.89 13.61
C TYR A 69 -17.45 -10.21 12.16
N ILE A 70 -17.26 -11.48 11.85
CA ILE A 70 -17.14 -11.98 10.47
C ILE A 70 -18.43 -12.70 10.12
N ASN A 71 -19.11 -12.26 9.06
CA ASN A 71 -20.32 -12.91 8.55
C ASN A 71 -19.96 -14.05 7.59
N SER A 72 -19.40 -15.13 8.13
CA SER A 72 -19.06 -16.34 7.38
C SER A 72 -19.32 -17.60 8.21
N ALA A 73 -19.73 -18.68 7.54
CA ALA A 73 -19.86 -19.99 8.14
C ALA A 73 -18.50 -20.63 8.49
N ASN A 74 -17.40 -20.13 7.91
CA ASN A 74 -16.05 -20.62 8.21
C ASN A 74 -15.58 -20.09 9.57
N THR A 75 -15.68 -20.93 10.60
CA THR A 75 -15.35 -20.58 11.99
C THR A 75 -13.88 -20.21 12.18
N ALA A 76 -12.96 -20.74 11.36
CA ALA A 76 -11.54 -20.41 11.40
C ALA A 76 -11.25 -18.94 11.03
N ARG A 77 -12.21 -18.26 10.37
CA ARG A 77 -12.08 -16.86 9.93
C ARG A 77 -12.69 -15.88 10.91
N TRP A 78 -13.36 -16.34 11.97
CA TRP A 78 -14.08 -15.46 12.89
C TRP A 78 -13.22 -14.42 13.62
N GLY A 79 -11.89 -14.60 13.63
CA GLY A 79 -10.92 -13.66 14.18
C GLY A 79 -10.38 -12.61 13.19
N ASP A 80 -10.80 -12.62 11.92
CA ASP A 80 -10.30 -11.69 10.89
C ASP A 80 -10.79 -10.23 11.10
N THR A 81 -11.38 -9.91 12.24
CA THR A 81 -12.00 -8.61 12.55
C THR A 81 -11.00 -7.46 12.66
N VAL A 82 -9.70 -7.73 12.72
CA VAL A 82 -8.62 -6.74 12.86
C VAL A 82 -8.15 -6.12 11.55
N TYR A 83 -8.65 -6.62 10.41
CA TYR A 83 -8.37 -6.06 9.10
C TYR A 83 -9.34 -4.94 8.77
N VAL A 84 -8.81 -3.72 8.64
CA VAL A 84 -9.61 -2.54 8.29
C VAL A 84 -9.43 -2.26 6.80
N SER A 85 -10.54 -2.05 6.10
CA SER A 85 -10.53 -1.69 4.69
C SER A 85 -9.95 -0.29 4.48
N ILE A 86 -9.34 -0.06 3.32
CA ILE A 86 -8.96 1.29 2.86
C ILE A 86 -10.17 2.12 2.37
N LYS A 87 -11.39 1.60 2.51
CA LYS A 87 -12.62 2.28 2.11
C LYS A 87 -12.72 3.66 2.77
N SER A 88 -13.07 4.66 1.95
CA SER A 88 -13.57 5.96 2.37
C SER A 88 -15.04 6.10 2.01
N SER A 89 -15.71 7.05 2.66
CA SER A 89 -17.08 7.45 2.28
C SER A 89 -17.06 8.36 1.06
N SER A 90 -18.22 8.61 0.46
CA SER A 90 -18.33 9.37 -0.79
C SER A 90 -19.64 10.15 -0.92
N LYS A 91 -19.58 11.31 -1.59
CA LYS A 91 -20.77 12.10 -1.93
C LYS A 91 -21.68 11.40 -2.94
N GLY A 92 -21.10 10.67 -3.88
CA GLY A 92 -21.84 10.07 -5.00
C GLY A 92 -22.63 8.83 -4.60
N TYR A 93 -21.95 7.82 -4.05
CA TYR A 93 -22.59 6.55 -3.71
C TYR A 93 -23.17 6.57 -2.29
N ASP A 94 -22.41 7.06 -1.30
CA ASP A 94 -22.83 7.03 0.10
C ASP A 94 -23.69 8.25 0.49
N SER A 95 -23.83 9.26 -0.38
CA SER A 95 -24.49 10.54 -0.09
C SER A 95 -23.95 11.23 1.16
N ASP A 96 -22.68 10.99 1.48
CA ASP A 96 -22.01 11.50 2.66
C ASP A 96 -20.98 12.56 2.26
N VAL A 97 -21.06 13.72 2.90
CA VAL A 97 -20.11 14.82 2.69
C VAL A 97 -18.80 14.60 3.43
N SER A 98 -18.79 13.69 4.41
CA SER A 98 -17.58 13.17 5.03
C SER A 98 -16.92 12.14 4.11
N ASP A 99 -15.61 12.04 4.18
CA ASP A 99 -14.76 11.03 3.53
C ASP A 99 -14.43 9.85 4.47
N THR A 100 -15.04 9.81 5.65
CA THR A 100 -14.86 8.75 6.66
C THR A 100 -16.03 7.77 6.59
N TYR A 101 -15.77 6.49 6.35
CA TYR A 101 -16.85 5.50 6.28
C TYR A 101 -17.33 5.11 7.69
N ARG A 102 -18.65 5.18 7.92
CA ARG A 102 -19.29 4.91 9.21
C ARG A 102 -20.41 3.89 9.11
N TRP A 103 -20.64 3.16 10.19
CA TRP A 103 -21.87 2.39 10.42
C TRP A 103 -23.02 3.31 10.83
N LYS A 104 -24.26 2.80 10.83
CA LYS A 104 -25.47 3.62 11.08
C LYS A 104 -25.48 4.24 12.48
N ASP A 105 -24.85 3.59 13.46
CA ASP A 105 -24.69 4.09 14.83
C ASP A 105 -23.55 5.13 14.98
N GLY A 106 -22.96 5.56 13.86
CA GLY A 106 -21.88 6.55 13.83
C GLY A 106 -20.47 5.99 14.02
N THR A 107 -20.32 4.69 14.32
CA THR A 107 -19.00 4.03 14.48
C THR A 107 -18.16 4.21 13.23
N VAL A 108 -16.92 4.65 13.36
CA VAL A 108 -15.97 4.69 12.24
C VAL A 108 -15.64 3.27 11.79
N ALA A 109 -16.13 2.91 10.61
CA ALA A 109 -15.92 1.60 10.01
C ALA A 109 -14.61 1.53 9.23
N ALA A 110 -14.21 2.65 8.60
CA ALA A 110 -12.91 2.82 7.98
C ALA A 110 -12.60 4.31 7.76
N SER A 111 -11.37 4.72 8.06
CA SER A 111 -10.91 6.10 7.90
C SER A 111 -10.39 6.45 6.49
N GLY A 112 -10.34 5.47 5.59
CA GLY A 112 -9.46 5.49 4.43
C GLY A 112 -8.00 5.75 4.81
N THR A 113 -7.20 6.10 3.81
CA THR A 113 -5.80 6.52 3.93
C THR A 113 -5.63 7.89 3.27
N PHE A 114 -4.50 8.56 3.52
CA PHE A 114 -4.21 9.88 2.97
C PHE A 114 -4.39 9.97 1.45
N TYR A 115 -4.06 8.90 0.72
CA TYR A 115 -4.12 8.83 -0.75
C TYR A 115 -5.35 8.10 -1.32
N SER A 116 -6.23 7.54 -0.48
CA SER A 116 -7.44 6.83 -0.95
C SER A 116 -8.74 7.60 -0.73
N ARG A 117 -8.67 8.76 -0.06
CA ARG A 117 -9.82 9.64 0.15
C ARG A 117 -10.22 10.36 -1.14
N PRO A 118 -11.50 10.68 -1.33
CA PRO A 118 -11.97 11.41 -2.51
C PRO A 118 -11.30 12.77 -2.73
N ASP A 119 -10.82 13.42 -1.68
CA ASP A 119 -10.19 14.74 -1.72
C ASP A 119 -8.65 14.70 -1.57
N ALA A 120 -8.08 13.50 -1.69
CA ALA A 120 -6.64 13.28 -1.64
C ALA A 120 -5.94 14.01 -2.80
N PRO A 121 -4.79 14.67 -2.54
CA PRO A 121 -4.01 15.25 -3.61
C PRO A 121 -3.40 14.14 -4.48
N THR A 122 -3.38 14.36 -5.80
CA THR A 122 -2.64 13.51 -6.74
C THR A 122 -1.35 14.22 -7.12
N HIS A 123 -0.22 13.56 -6.92
CA HIS A 123 1.10 14.08 -7.27
C HIS A 123 1.61 13.37 -8.52
N LEU A 124 2.06 14.13 -9.52
CA LEU A 124 2.68 13.58 -10.73
C LEU A 124 4.20 13.45 -10.54
N VAL A 125 4.87 14.59 -10.33
CA VAL A 125 6.29 14.67 -9.98
C VAL A 125 6.39 15.59 -8.77
N ALA A 126 7.08 15.14 -7.73
CA ALA A 126 7.20 15.89 -6.48
C ALA A 126 8.63 15.90 -5.97
N TYR A 127 8.98 16.95 -5.21
CA TYR A 127 10.31 17.10 -4.63
C TYR A 127 10.82 15.88 -3.83
N PRO A 128 10.00 15.15 -3.04
CA PRO A 128 10.47 13.94 -2.35
C PRO A 128 11.06 12.89 -3.30
N GLU A 129 10.48 12.70 -4.48
CA GLU A 129 11.00 11.78 -5.49
C GLU A 129 12.40 12.19 -5.95
N MET A 130 12.61 13.49 -6.21
CA MET A 130 13.89 14.03 -6.65
C MET A 130 14.97 13.83 -5.60
N CYS A 131 14.62 13.98 -4.31
CA CYS A 131 15.52 13.68 -3.20
C CYS A 131 15.94 12.20 -3.18
N PHE A 132 15.02 11.28 -3.41
CA PHE A 132 15.34 9.84 -3.44
C PHE A 132 16.14 9.45 -4.69
N ILE A 133 15.85 10.02 -5.86
CA ILE A 133 16.68 9.84 -7.06
C ILE A 133 18.10 10.34 -6.80
N LYS A 134 18.26 11.53 -6.17
CA LYS A 134 19.56 12.04 -5.77
C LYS A 134 20.26 11.11 -4.78
N ALA A 135 19.55 10.57 -3.81
CA ALA A 135 20.09 9.63 -2.83
C ALA A 135 20.60 8.35 -3.51
N GLU A 136 19.82 7.78 -4.43
CA GLU A 136 20.17 6.60 -5.22
C GLU A 136 21.44 6.85 -6.07
N VAL A 137 21.50 7.97 -6.80
CA VAL A 137 22.67 8.35 -7.61
C VAL A 137 23.92 8.51 -6.74
N LEU A 138 23.83 9.21 -5.62
CA LEU A 138 24.96 9.41 -4.71
C LEU A 138 25.43 8.09 -4.09
N PHE A 139 24.48 7.21 -3.73
CA PHE A 139 24.79 5.88 -3.20
C PHE A 139 25.57 5.05 -4.22
N ASN A 140 25.13 5.04 -5.48
CA ASN A 140 25.81 4.33 -6.58
C ASN A 140 27.19 4.90 -6.90
N LYS A 141 27.42 6.20 -6.64
CA LYS A 141 28.74 6.84 -6.75
C LYS A 141 29.65 6.57 -5.54
N GLY A 142 29.17 5.85 -4.52
CA GLY A 142 29.92 5.58 -3.28
C GLY A 142 29.88 6.73 -2.25
N ASP A 143 29.16 7.82 -2.53
CA ASP A 143 28.99 8.93 -1.58
C ASP A 143 27.86 8.61 -0.58
N LYS A 144 28.19 7.80 0.43
CA LYS A 144 27.24 7.41 1.48
C LYS A 144 26.72 8.58 2.31
N ALA A 145 27.56 9.58 2.58
CA ALA A 145 27.17 10.75 3.37
C ALA A 145 26.17 11.61 2.60
N GLY A 146 26.45 11.91 1.34
CA GLY A 146 25.54 12.62 0.45
C GLY A 146 24.24 11.86 0.21
N ALA A 147 24.33 10.54 0.01
CA ALA A 147 23.16 9.67 -0.14
C ALA A 147 22.24 9.72 1.08
N PHE A 148 22.82 9.58 2.28
CA PHE A 148 22.05 9.64 3.53
C PHE A 148 21.37 10.99 3.75
N ASN A 149 22.06 12.10 3.44
CA ASN A 149 21.48 13.44 3.55
C ASN A 149 20.30 13.63 2.59
N ALA A 150 20.44 13.21 1.32
CA ALA A 150 19.36 13.28 0.34
C ALA A 150 18.18 12.35 0.70
N TYR A 151 18.48 11.16 1.24
CA TYR A 151 17.48 10.21 1.76
C TYR A 151 16.68 10.80 2.93
N LYS A 152 17.37 11.38 3.92
CA LYS A 152 16.74 12.05 5.07
C LYS A 152 15.86 13.21 4.60
N GLU A 153 16.34 13.99 3.64
CA GLU A 153 15.59 15.09 3.04
C GLU A 153 14.34 14.61 2.30
N GLY A 154 14.42 13.51 1.54
CA GLY A 154 13.26 12.94 0.84
C GLY A 154 12.15 12.49 1.80
N ILE A 155 12.53 11.89 2.93
CA ILE A 155 11.58 11.51 3.99
C ILE A 155 10.91 12.75 4.57
N LYS A 156 11.71 13.76 4.96
CA LYS A 156 11.20 15.00 5.53
C LYS A 156 10.29 15.73 4.54
N ALA A 157 10.71 15.89 3.29
CA ALA A 157 9.95 16.54 2.23
C ALA A 157 8.58 15.88 2.02
N HIS A 158 8.51 14.54 2.05
CA HIS A 158 7.23 13.84 1.93
C HIS A 158 6.34 14.05 3.16
N ILE A 159 6.90 14.01 4.37
CA ILE A 159 6.17 14.31 5.60
C ILE A 159 5.58 15.74 5.54
N ASP A 160 6.40 16.71 5.15
CA ASP A 160 5.99 18.11 5.04
C ASP A 160 4.88 18.28 3.99
N LEU A 161 5.05 17.64 2.81
CA LEU A 161 4.05 17.63 1.74
C LEU A 161 2.69 17.10 2.22
N MET A 162 2.69 15.98 2.95
CA MET A 162 1.46 15.45 3.54
C MET A 162 0.86 16.40 4.60
N ASN A 163 1.71 16.98 5.44
CA ASN A 163 1.29 17.89 6.51
C ASN A 163 0.59 19.15 5.99
N ILE A 164 0.90 19.63 4.78
CA ILE A 164 0.18 20.74 4.14
C ILE A 164 -1.32 20.41 4.03
N LYS A 165 -1.65 19.24 3.45
CA LYS A 165 -3.05 18.81 3.32
C LYS A 165 -3.63 18.42 4.67
N LEU A 166 -2.89 17.70 5.51
CA LEU A 166 -3.37 17.29 6.84
C LEU A 166 -3.72 18.50 7.73
N GLY A 167 -2.98 19.59 7.62
CA GLY A 167 -3.24 20.83 8.35
C GLY A 167 -4.49 21.57 7.90
N SER A 168 -5.05 21.24 6.74
CA SER A 168 -6.32 21.81 6.26
C SER A 168 -7.56 21.13 6.84
N TYR A 169 -7.42 19.95 7.45
CA TYR A 169 -8.54 19.23 8.04
C TYR A 169 -8.86 19.75 9.44
N ALA A 170 -10.16 19.92 9.73
CA ALA A 170 -10.65 20.21 11.08
C ALA A 170 -10.66 18.96 11.98
N ASP A 171 -10.77 17.76 11.40
CA ASP A 171 -10.95 16.50 12.13
C ASP A 171 -9.65 15.93 12.71
N ALA A 172 -9.58 15.82 14.03
CA ALA A 172 -8.44 15.23 14.75
C ALA A 172 -8.56 13.69 14.88
N SER A 173 -8.59 12.95 13.76
CA SER A 173 -8.38 11.49 13.80
C SER A 173 -6.90 11.14 13.59
N PRO A 174 -6.41 9.97 14.06
CA PRO A 174 -5.04 9.53 13.79
C PRO A 174 -4.66 9.56 12.31
N SER A 175 -5.63 9.39 11.41
CA SER A 175 -5.41 9.34 9.96
C SER A 175 -5.51 10.69 9.23
N LYS A 176 -6.01 11.74 9.90
CA LYS A 176 -6.26 13.07 9.32
C LYS A 176 -5.56 14.23 10.03
N SER A 177 -5.06 14.02 11.24
CA SER A 177 -4.26 15.03 11.93
C SER A 177 -2.86 15.18 11.30
N PRO A 178 -2.24 16.37 11.37
CA PRO A 178 -0.82 16.52 11.05
C PRO A 178 0.09 15.62 11.90
N MET A 179 1.21 15.21 11.33
CA MET A 179 2.30 14.57 12.06
C MET A 179 2.99 15.61 12.93
N THR A 180 3.14 15.33 14.23
CA THR A 180 3.73 16.27 15.19
C THR A 180 5.25 16.36 15.02
N GLN A 181 5.82 17.54 15.27
CA GLN A 181 7.27 17.75 15.16
C GLN A 181 8.07 16.75 16.01
N ALA A 182 7.59 16.44 17.22
CA ALA A 182 8.23 15.45 18.08
C ALA A 182 8.30 14.04 17.46
N LYS A 183 7.24 13.58 16.78
CA LYS A 183 7.25 12.28 16.07
C LYS A 183 8.18 12.34 14.85
N ILE A 184 8.18 13.46 14.12
CA ILE A 184 9.04 13.68 12.95
C ILE A 184 10.51 13.63 13.37
N ASP A 185 10.90 14.42 14.38
CA ASP A 185 12.28 14.47 14.87
C ASP A 185 12.75 13.12 15.42
N ASN A 186 11.89 12.43 16.17
CA ASN A 186 12.21 11.11 16.71
C ASN A 186 12.49 10.10 15.57
N PHE A 187 11.65 10.10 14.52
CA PHE A 187 11.86 9.23 13.37
C PHE A 187 13.11 9.60 12.56
N LEU A 188 13.28 10.89 12.22
CA LEU A 188 14.41 11.37 11.43
C LEU A 188 15.77 11.21 12.13
N ASN A 189 15.79 11.21 13.46
CA ASN A 189 17.04 11.10 14.23
C ASN A 189 17.33 9.67 14.71
N LYS A 190 16.30 8.83 14.90
CA LYS A 190 16.49 7.48 15.48
C LYS A 190 15.93 6.34 14.62
N GLY A 191 14.93 6.60 13.78
CA GLY A 191 14.23 5.59 12.99
C GLY A 191 14.90 5.26 11.66
N ILE A 192 15.57 6.21 11.01
CA ILE A 192 15.99 6.08 9.61
C ILE A 192 17.41 5.52 9.40
N GLY A 193 18.22 5.36 10.46
CA GLY A 193 19.61 4.91 10.35
C GLY A 193 20.65 6.04 10.44
N THR A 194 21.85 5.76 9.96
CA THR A 194 22.98 6.69 9.86
C THR A 194 23.62 6.60 8.47
N ALA A 195 24.55 7.50 8.14
CA ALA A 195 25.27 7.41 6.88
C ALA A 195 26.10 6.12 6.73
N GLY A 196 26.57 5.52 7.83
CA GLY A 196 27.36 4.29 7.78
C GLY A 196 26.54 3.05 7.42
N ASP A 197 25.26 3.05 7.77
CA ASP A 197 24.33 1.93 7.59
C ASP A 197 23.34 2.14 6.42
N ILE A 198 23.53 3.19 5.61
CA ILE A 198 22.69 3.44 4.44
C ILE A 198 22.85 2.30 3.43
N THR A 199 21.72 1.83 2.92
CA THR A 199 21.65 0.82 1.86
C THR A 199 20.64 1.26 0.82
N LEU A 200 20.76 0.69 -0.38
CA LEU A 200 19.77 0.88 -1.43
C LEU A 200 18.37 0.44 -0.97
N ALA A 201 18.27 -0.63 -0.17
CA ALA A 201 17.00 -1.07 0.41
C ALA A 201 16.32 0.00 1.27
N LYS A 202 17.08 0.74 2.09
CA LYS A 202 16.53 1.84 2.89
C LYS A 202 16.00 2.96 2.00
N ILE A 203 16.79 3.38 1.01
CA ILE A 203 16.41 4.43 0.06
C ILE A 203 15.13 4.04 -0.68
N MET A 204 15.11 2.85 -1.29
CA MET A 204 13.99 2.40 -2.11
C MET A 204 12.74 2.08 -1.30
N THR A 205 12.86 1.60 -0.05
CA THR A 205 11.70 1.44 0.85
C THR A 205 11.04 2.79 1.15
N GLN A 206 11.84 3.82 1.44
CA GLN A 206 11.30 5.15 1.76
C GLN A 206 10.75 5.88 0.54
N LYS A 207 11.38 5.67 -0.63
CA LYS A 207 10.83 6.08 -1.92
C LYS A 207 9.50 5.39 -2.21
N PHE A 208 9.40 4.08 -1.99
CA PHE A 208 8.17 3.31 -2.19
C PHE A 208 7.00 3.84 -1.35
N ILE A 209 7.28 4.17 -0.08
CA ILE A 209 6.31 4.79 0.83
C ILE A 209 5.89 6.18 0.32
N ALA A 210 6.85 7.01 -0.09
CA ALA A 210 6.60 8.37 -0.56
C ALA A 210 5.83 8.43 -1.89
N LEU A 211 5.93 7.38 -2.70
CA LEU A 211 5.25 7.24 -3.98
C LEU A 211 4.06 6.28 -3.89
N SER A 212 3.44 6.18 -2.71
CA SER A 212 2.21 5.38 -2.51
C SER A 212 1.15 5.73 -3.55
N PHE A 213 0.55 4.72 -4.18
CA PHE A 213 -0.40 4.85 -5.30
C PHE A 213 0.14 5.50 -6.58
N SER A 214 1.45 5.75 -6.68
CA SER A 214 2.09 6.12 -7.94
C SER A 214 2.51 4.89 -8.74
N GLN A 215 2.29 4.93 -10.05
CA GLN A 215 2.80 3.92 -10.99
C GLN A 215 4.34 3.85 -11.00
N GLN A 216 5.00 4.90 -10.51
CA GLN A 216 6.46 4.95 -10.41
C GLN A 216 7.01 3.85 -9.49
N ASN A 217 6.27 3.40 -8.49
CA ASN A 217 6.66 2.25 -7.66
C ASN A 217 6.87 1.00 -8.53
N TRP A 218 5.97 0.70 -9.46
CA TRP A 218 6.13 -0.44 -10.36
C TRP A 218 7.27 -0.24 -11.36
N ASN A 219 7.55 1.00 -11.78
CA ASN A 219 8.71 1.30 -12.62
C ASN A 219 10.03 1.02 -11.88
N ASP A 220 10.18 1.56 -10.66
CA ASP A 220 11.38 1.39 -9.84
C ASP A 220 11.59 -0.07 -9.42
N MET A 221 10.52 -0.81 -9.14
CA MET A 221 10.62 -2.23 -8.85
C MET A 221 11.11 -3.04 -10.06
N ARG A 222 10.65 -2.70 -11.27
CA ARG A 222 11.09 -3.35 -12.50
C ARG A 222 12.56 -3.08 -12.82
N ARG A 223 13.08 -1.86 -12.57
CA ARG A 223 14.52 -1.54 -12.75
C ARG A 223 15.41 -2.46 -11.93
N TYR A 224 15.03 -2.73 -10.69
CA TYR A 224 15.77 -3.63 -9.80
C TYR A 224 15.33 -5.09 -9.85
N ASP A 225 14.60 -5.51 -10.90
CA ASP A 225 14.08 -6.87 -11.07
C ASP A 225 13.39 -7.41 -9.82
N PHE A 226 12.63 -6.55 -9.13
CA PHE A 226 11.93 -6.90 -7.90
C PHE A 226 12.82 -7.55 -6.82
N SER A 227 14.14 -7.28 -6.86
CA SER A 227 15.11 -7.94 -5.99
C SER A 227 14.74 -7.73 -4.52
N SER A 228 14.69 -8.82 -3.75
CA SER A 228 14.46 -8.77 -2.30
C SER A 228 15.60 -8.09 -1.54
N SER A 229 16.78 -7.93 -2.16
CA SER A 229 17.88 -7.13 -1.61
C SER A 229 17.61 -5.62 -1.67
N VAL A 230 16.72 -5.16 -2.56
CA VAL A 230 16.32 -3.75 -2.72
C VAL A 230 14.92 -3.51 -2.16
N TYR A 231 14.03 -4.49 -2.28
CA TYR A 231 12.68 -4.49 -1.71
C TYR A 231 12.53 -5.63 -0.69
N PRO A 232 13.02 -5.44 0.55
CA PRO A 232 12.94 -6.47 1.58
C PRO A 232 11.52 -6.96 1.80
N GLY A 233 11.36 -8.29 1.86
CA GLY A 233 10.07 -8.93 2.04
C GLY A 233 9.21 -9.06 0.77
N TRP A 234 9.67 -8.54 -0.38
CA TRP A 234 8.96 -8.77 -1.64
C TRP A 234 8.95 -10.26 -1.99
N SER A 235 7.76 -10.77 -2.31
CA SER A 235 7.53 -12.07 -2.90
C SER A 235 6.22 -12.04 -3.68
N VAL A 236 6.09 -12.95 -4.63
CA VAL A 236 4.80 -13.20 -5.29
C VAL A 236 3.83 -13.88 -4.32
N PRO A 237 2.51 -13.64 -4.42
CA PRO A 237 1.53 -14.29 -3.55
C PRO A 237 1.55 -15.82 -3.67
N TYR A 238 1.21 -16.53 -2.60
CA TYR A 238 1.16 -18.01 -2.61
C TYR A 238 0.25 -18.54 -3.72
N GLU A 239 -0.92 -17.93 -3.89
CA GLU A 239 -1.89 -18.29 -4.94
C GLU A 239 -1.24 -18.42 -6.33
N TYR A 240 -0.29 -17.55 -6.65
CA TYR A 240 0.39 -17.55 -7.94
C TYR A 240 1.27 -18.79 -8.14
N THR A 241 1.88 -19.32 -7.08
CA THR A 241 2.79 -20.47 -7.18
C THR A 241 2.05 -21.79 -7.39
N VAL A 242 0.77 -21.85 -7.03
CA VAL A 242 -0.07 -23.07 -7.10
C VAL A 242 -1.19 -23.00 -8.14
N THR A 243 -1.39 -21.86 -8.80
CA THR A 243 -2.48 -21.67 -9.79
C THR A 243 -1.92 -21.62 -11.21
N ALA A 244 -2.08 -22.70 -11.98
CA ALA A 244 -1.61 -22.79 -13.37
C ALA A 244 -2.15 -21.64 -14.26
N ALA A 245 -3.42 -21.26 -14.09
CA ALA A 245 -4.01 -20.16 -14.85
C ALA A 245 -3.29 -18.82 -14.60
N ALA A 246 -2.84 -18.56 -13.37
CA ALA A 246 -2.09 -17.35 -13.01
C ALA A 246 -0.71 -17.31 -13.69
N GLN A 247 -0.15 -18.49 -14.01
CA GLN A 247 1.16 -18.64 -14.64
C GLN A 247 1.10 -18.54 -16.18
N THR A 248 -0.08 -18.50 -16.78
CA THR A 248 -0.25 -18.39 -18.26
C THR A 248 0.36 -17.10 -18.80
N LYS A 249 0.08 -15.97 -18.14
CA LYS A 249 0.54 -14.64 -18.58
C LYS A 249 1.90 -14.27 -18.03
N ILE A 250 2.22 -14.79 -16.85
CA ILE A 250 3.49 -14.57 -16.16
C ILE A 250 4.00 -15.96 -15.79
N PRO A 251 4.84 -16.59 -16.63
CA PRO A 251 5.34 -17.93 -16.35
C PRO A 251 6.11 -18.03 -15.04
N GLN A 252 6.15 -19.21 -14.43
CA GLN A 252 6.89 -19.43 -13.18
C GLN A 252 8.34 -18.94 -13.27
N GLY A 253 8.78 -18.22 -12.24
CA GLY A 253 10.10 -17.58 -12.21
C GLY A 253 10.20 -16.27 -13.00
N LYS A 254 9.13 -15.82 -13.67
CA LYS A 254 9.03 -14.49 -14.27
C LYS A 254 8.25 -13.53 -13.39
N GLN A 255 8.38 -12.24 -13.70
CA GLN A 255 7.75 -11.12 -13.00
C GLN A 255 6.84 -10.34 -13.95
N PHE A 256 5.89 -9.56 -13.40
CA PHE A 256 5.04 -8.69 -14.20
C PHE A 256 5.83 -7.49 -14.72
N ARG A 257 6.13 -7.46 -16.02
CA ARG A 257 7.05 -6.49 -16.63
C ARG A 257 6.38 -5.44 -17.52
N ARG A 258 5.21 -5.72 -18.07
CA ARG A 258 4.47 -4.77 -18.95
C ARG A 258 3.01 -5.18 -19.06
N VAL A 259 2.16 -4.24 -19.45
CA VAL A 259 0.77 -4.55 -19.84
C VAL A 259 0.75 -4.88 -21.34
N ARG A 260 0.03 -5.94 -21.73
CA ARG A 260 -0.26 -6.28 -23.14
C ARG A 260 -1.01 -5.12 -23.83
N GLN A 261 -0.77 -4.95 -25.12
CA GLN A 261 -1.59 -4.05 -25.95
C GLN A 261 -3.06 -4.46 -25.96
N VAL A 262 -3.96 -3.48 -26.05
CA VAL A 262 -5.40 -3.75 -26.04
C VAL A 262 -5.79 -4.70 -27.18
N SER A 263 -6.79 -5.55 -26.95
CA SER A 263 -7.25 -6.53 -27.95
C SER A 263 -7.71 -5.90 -29.28
N HIS A 264 -8.08 -4.61 -29.28
CA HIS A 264 -8.44 -3.89 -30.49
C HIS A 264 -7.27 -3.76 -31.47
N GLU A 265 -6.02 -3.68 -31.00
CA GLU A 265 -4.83 -3.65 -31.86
C GLU A 265 -4.70 -4.93 -32.71
N ILE A 266 -5.23 -6.06 -32.24
CA ILE A 266 -5.24 -7.32 -32.99
C ILE A 266 -6.12 -7.20 -34.25
N ASN A 267 -7.22 -6.45 -34.16
CA ASN A 267 -8.19 -6.33 -35.26
C ASN A 267 -7.88 -5.14 -36.18
N TYR A 268 -7.46 -4.01 -35.60
CA TYR A 268 -7.34 -2.74 -36.33
C TYR A 268 -5.90 -2.38 -36.72
N ASN A 269 -4.88 -2.99 -36.11
CA ASN A 269 -3.48 -2.61 -36.30
C ASN A 269 -2.52 -3.83 -36.21
N SER A 270 -2.98 -4.97 -36.72
CA SER A 270 -2.37 -6.28 -36.42
C SER A 270 -0.90 -6.39 -36.85
N ASP A 271 -0.54 -5.76 -37.96
CA ASP A 271 0.82 -5.86 -38.51
C ASP A 271 1.83 -5.09 -37.67
N ASN A 272 1.48 -3.87 -37.23
CA ASN A 272 2.31 -3.10 -36.31
C ASN A 272 2.38 -3.76 -34.92
N LEU A 273 1.27 -4.35 -34.44
CA LEU A 273 1.28 -5.11 -33.21
C LEU A 273 2.27 -6.29 -33.28
N LYS A 274 2.19 -7.11 -34.34
CA LYS A 274 3.15 -8.21 -34.57
C LYS A 274 4.59 -7.70 -34.65
N ALA A 275 4.83 -6.58 -35.32
CA ALA A 275 6.16 -5.99 -35.45
C ALA A 275 6.72 -5.42 -34.13
N SER A 276 5.86 -5.07 -33.17
CA SER A 276 6.28 -4.45 -31.90
C SER A 276 7.11 -5.36 -31.00
N HIS A 277 6.90 -6.68 -31.07
CA HIS A 277 7.63 -7.68 -30.28
C HIS A 277 7.35 -9.10 -30.82
N PRO A 278 8.32 -10.03 -30.81
CA PRO A 278 8.10 -11.43 -31.24
C PRO A 278 6.95 -12.14 -30.51
N ASN A 279 6.79 -11.86 -29.22
CA ASN A 279 5.69 -12.37 -28.37
C ASN A 279 4.46 -11.46 -28.34
N ALA A 280 4.31 -10.43 -29.17
CA ALA A 280 3.24 -9.44 -29.04
C ALA A 280 1.82 -10.03 -29.01
N LEU A 281 1.61 -11.14 -29.73
CA LEU A 281 0.34 -11.86 -29.79
C LEU A 281 0.22 -12.98 -28.73
N ASN A 282 1.30 -13.33 -28.03
CA ASN A 282 1.32 -14.40 -27.04
C ASN A 282 0.86 -13.89 -25.67
N ASP A 283 0.33 -14.78 -24.84
CA ASP A 283 -0.15 -14.40 -23.51
C ASP A 283 0.98 -14.06 -22.53
N ASP A 284 2.18 -14.60 -22.75
CA ASP A 284 3.35 -14.41 -21.89
C ASP A 284 4.03 -13.04 -22.08
N ILE A 285 3.56 -12.21 -23.03
CA ILE A 285 4.11 -10.86 -23.31
C ILE A 285 4.21 -9.97 -22.07
N TRP A 286 3.34 -10.21 -21.08
CA TRP A 286 3.30 -9.48 -19.80
C TRP A 286 4.59 -9.63 -19.00
N SER A 287 5.34 -10.71 -19.24
CA SER A 287 6.56 -11.07 -18.53
C SER A 287 7.85 -10.54 -19.17
N PHE A 288 7.75 -9.97 -20.38
CA PHE A 288 8.94 -9.48 -21.10
C PHE A 288 9.33 -8.07 -20.66
N PRO A 289 10.61 -7.81 -20.35
CA PRO A 289 11.07 -6.49 -19.94
C PRO A 289 10.85 -5.42 -21.03
N VAL A 290 10.44 -4.22 -20.65
CA VAL A 290 10.46 -3.05 -21.56
C VAL A 290 11.89 -2.57 -21.79
N TRP A 291 12.12 -1.68 -22.78
CA TRP A 291 13.47 -1.34 -23.26
C TRP A 291 14.43 -0.86 -22.16
N TRP A 292 13.93 -0.12 -21.16
CA TRP A 292 14.73 0.38 -20.03
C TRP A 292 14.85 -0.61 -18.86
N SER A 293 14.04 -1.67 -18.85
CA SER A 293 13.99 -2.67 -17.77
C SER A 293 14.99 -3.80 -18.00
N THR A 294 16.19 -3.46 -18.47
CA THR A 294 17.30 -4.41 -18.63
C THR A 294 18.05 -4.56 -17.32
N LYS A 295 18.73 -5.70 -17.11
CA LYS A 295 19.55 -5.92 -15.92
C LYS A 295 20.66 -4.85 -15.87
N GLU A 296 20.68 -4.04 -14.81
CA GLU A 296 21.78 -3.13 -14.49
C GLU A 296 23.06 -3.90 -14.12
#